data_AF-A0AAV8ZUV1-F1
#
_entry.id   AF-A0AAV8ZUV1-F1
#
_cell.length_a   1.000
_cell.length_b   1.000
_cell.length_c   1.000
_cell.angle_alpha   90.00
_cell.angle_beta   90.00
_cell.angle_gamma   90.00
#
_symmetry.space_group_name_H-M   'P 1'
#
loop_
_entity.id
_entity.type
_entity.pdbx_description
1 polymer ?
#
loop_
_entity_poly.entity_id
_entity_poly.type
_entity_poly.pdbx_seq_one_letter_code
_entity_poly.pdbx_strand_id
1 'polypeptide(L)'
;MLSTIHTDEMIVCGKTLQGEDKRKPLCILNYNENMGAIDKTDMLLSSTESVRKTIRWYKKVFFHLLDLSILNVHVIYKMKTGENIPLLQFQIKLIKEIVEKYQKFRPRASSSKNIGHDAPMRLVARHFPSHVEKNEKKNKLMAKRCVVCRKHKIRKETTYKCAQCNVPLCILKCFEKYHTQKKY
;
A
#
# COMPACT_ATOMS: atom_id res chain seq x y z
N MET A 1 39.45 -12.25 16.33
CA MET A 1 38.78 -10.97 16.03
C MET A 1 39.82 -9.87 16.17
N LEU A 2 39.92 -8.96 15.21
CA LEU A 2 40.86 -7.84 15.28
C LEU A 2 40.12 -6.59 15.77
N SER A 3 40.74 -5.83 16.67
CA SER A 3 40.20 -4.54 17.12
C SER A 3 41.33 -3.55 17.40
N THR A 4 41.07 -2.28 17.11
CA THR A 4 41.98 -1.15 17.34
C THR A 4 41.70 -0.40 18.64
N ILE A 5 40.59 -0.72 19.33
CA ILE A 5 40.08 0.03 20.49
C ILE A 5 40.10 -0.82 21.77
N HIS A 6 39.95 -2.15 21.63
CA HIS A 6 39.86 -3.06 22.77
C HIS A 6 41.24 -3.59 23.16
N THR A 7 41.47 -3.70 24.47
CA THR A 7 42.58 -4.43 25.09
C THR A 7 42.33 -5.95 25.05
N ASP A 8 43.28 -6.74 25.57
CA ASP A 8 43.19 -8.20 25.72
C ASP A 8 42.33 -8.65 26.92
N GLU A 9 41.55 -7.74 27.50
CA GLU A 9 40.69 -7.99 28.66
C GLU A 9 39.62 -9.07 28.40
N MET A 10 39.48 -9.98 29.37
CA MET A 10 38.55 -11.11 29.36
C MET A 10 37.41 -10.87 30.35
N ILE A 11 36.17 -10.93 29.88
CA ILE A 11 34.96 -10.65 30.66
C ILE A 11 34.07 -11.89 30.75
N VAL A 12 33.42 -12.08 31.90
CA VAL A 12 32.43 -13.14 32.13
C VAL A 12 31.16 -12.86 31.31
N CYS A 13 30.74 -13.83 30.50
CA CYS A 13 29.67 -13.67 29.51
C CYS A 13 28.25 -13.93 30.05
N GLY A 14 28.08 -14.12 31.36
CA GLY A 14 26.81 -14.52 31.98
C GLY A 14 26.27 -15.88 31.52
N LYS A 15 27.10 -16.69 30.86
CA LYS A 15 26.77 -18.05 30.40
C LYS A 15 27.75 -19.02 31.04
N THR A 16 27.23 -20.04 31.68
CA THR A 16 28.04 -21.11 32.29
C THR A 16 28.26 -22.23 31.28
N LEU A 17 29.46 -22.78 31.23
CA LEU A 17 29.77 -23.99 30.46
C LEU A 17 30.40 -24.99 31.43
N GLN A 18 29.77 -26.16 31.60
CA GLN A 18 30.25 -27.20 32.53
C GLN A 18 30.46 -26.71 33.97
N GLY A 19 29.63 -25.77 34.45
CA GLY A 19 29.72 -25.24 35.81
C GLY A 19 30.71 -24.08 36.00
N GLU A 20 31.50 -23.74 34.97
CA GLU A 20 32.40 -22.59 35.00
C GLU A 20 31.86 -21.41 34.18
N ASP A 21 32.12 -20.20 34.68
CA ASP A 21 31.77 -18.95 34.01
C ASP A 21 32.55 -18.78 32.72
N LYS A 22 31.84 -18.79 31.58
CA LYS A 22 32.47 -18.63 30.28
C LYS A 22 33.00 -17.21 30.12
N ARG A 23 34.32 -17.10 30.00
CA ARG A 23 35.02 -15.84 29.70
C ARG A 23 35.23 -15.67 28.21
N LYS A 24 35.04 -14.44 27.70
CA LYS A 24 35.40 -14.05 26.33
C LYS A 24 36.05 -12.67 26.34
N PRO A 25 36.88 -12.35 25.34
CA PRO A 25 37.38 -11.00 25.17
C PRO A 25 36.24 -9.99 25.05
N LEU A 26 36.40 -8.79 25.63
CA LEU A 26 35.41 -7.71 25.53
C LEU A 26 35.08 -7.38 24.07
N CYS A 27 36.08 -7.40 23.19
CA CYS A 27 35.90 -7.11 21.76
C CYS A 27 34.86 -8.03 21.10
N ILE A 28 34.82 -9.31 21.50
CA ILE A 28 33.88 -10.30 20.95
C ILE A 28 32.46 -10.00 21.44
N LEU A 29 32.28 -9.57 22.68
CA LEU A 29 30.97 -9.22 23.22
C LEU A 29 30.39 -8.01 22.48
N ASN A 30 31.16 -6.94 22.38
CA ASN A 30 30.75 -5.71 21.69
C ASN A 30 30.47 -5.96 20.20
N TYR A 31 31.23 -6.82 19.54
CA TYR A 31 30.95 -7.22 18.17
C TYR A 31 29.61 -7.95 18.04
N ASN A 32 29.37 -8.97 18.87
CA ASN A 32 28.15 -9.75 18.79
C ASN A 32 26.89 -8.92 19.08
N GLU A 33 27.01 -7.92 19.96
CA GLU A 33 25.92 -6.99 20.25
C GLU A 33 25.56 -6.11 19.04
N ASN A 34 26.57 -5.66 18.29
CA ASN A 34 26.39 -4.66 17.24
C ASN A 34 26.31 -5.22 15.81
N MET A 35 26.85 -6.43 15.55
CA MET A 35 26.95 -7.01 14.20
C MET A 35 25.58 -7.24 13.53
N GLY A 36 24.53 -7.46 14.32
CA GLY A 36 23.21 -7.84 13.82
C GLY A 36 22.36 -6.69 13.27
N ALA A 37 22.86 -5.45 13.21
CA ALA A 37 22.07 -4.31 12.75
C ALA A 37 21.67 -4.44 11.25
N ILE A 38 22.58 -4.92 10.41
CA ILE A 38 22.33 -5.12 8.97
C ILE A 38 21.32 -6.24 8.78
N ASP A 39 21.53 -7.40 9.41
CA ASP A 39 20.61 -8.54 9.32
C ASP A 39 19.20 -8.20 9.79
N LYS A 40 19.06 -7.38 10.84
CA LYS A 40 17.76 -6.89 11.31
C LYS A 40 17.10 -6.00 10.26
N THR A 41 17.87 -5.15 9.59
CA THR A 41 17.37 -4.28 8.51
C THR A 41 16.86 -5.14 7.34
N ASP A 42 17.65 -6.12 6.90
CA ASP A 42 17.26 -7.04 5.83
C ASP A 42 16.04 -7.88 6.20
N MET A 43 15.97 -8.36 7.44
CA MET A 43 14.81 -9.07 7.97
C MET A 43 13.56 -8.20 7.91
N LEU A 44 13.62 -6.94 8.35
CA LEU A 44 12.49 -6.02 8.31
C LEU A 44 12.05 -5.72 6.86
N LEU A 45 13.00 -5.47 5.96
CA LEU A 45 12.71 -5.20 4.56
C LEU A 45 12.11 -6.42 3.85
N SER A 46 12.57 -7.63 4.14
CA SER A 46 12.05 -8.86 3.54
C SER A 46 10.54 -9.05 3.78
N SER A 47 10.01 -8.51 4.88
CA SER A 47 8.58 -8.60 5.22
C SER A 47 7.70 -7.61 4.44
N THR A 48 8.29 -6.57 3.84
CA THR A 48 7.56 -5.45 3.22
C THR A 48 8.13 -5.02 1.87
N GLU A 49 8.78 -5.94 1.16
CA GLU A 49 9.51 -5.65 -0.07
C GLU A 49 8.60 -5.19 -1.22
N SER A 50 8.95 -4.06 -1.86
CA SER A 50 8.25 -3.52 -3.04
C SER A 50 8.73 -4.12 -4.35
N VAL A 51 9.88 -4.80 -4.36
CA VAL A 51 10.51 -5.38 -5.54
C VAL A 51 9.58 -6.43 -6.18
N ARG A 52 9.44 -6.37 -7.50
CA ARG A 52 8.67 -7.35 -8.30
C ARG A 52 9.58 -8.06 -9.30
N LYS A 53 9.17 -9.25 -9.74
CA LYS A 53 9.88 -10.01 -10.78
C LYS A 53 10.06 -9.13 -12.03
N THR A 54 11.31 -8.86 -12.39
CA THR A 54 11.66 -8.00 -13.51
C THR A 54 13.01 -8.41 -14.10
N ILE A 55 13.14 -8.28 -15.43
CA ILE A 55 14.39 -8.56 -16.16
C ILE A 55 15.37 -7.38 -16.01
N ARG A 56 14.86 -6.17 -15.77
CA ARG A 56 15.66 -4.95 -15.69
C ARG A 56 16.26 -4.78 -14.29
N TRP A 57 17.55 -5.07 -14.14
CA TRP A 57 18.24 -5.09 -12.84
C TRP A 57 18.13 -3.78 -12.06
N TYR A 58 18.22 -2.63 -12.72
CA TYR A 58 18.18 -1.31 -12.06
C TYR A 58 16.87 -1.05 -11.30
N LYS A 59 15.76 -1.69 -11.71
CA LYS A 59 14.48 -1.57 -11.00
C LYS A 59 14.57 -2.19 -9.60
N LYS A 60 15.33 -3.27 -9.44
CA LYS A 60 15.54 -3.90 -8.12
C LYS A 60 16.24 -2.91 -7.18
N VAL A 61 17.31 -2.27 -7.66
CA VAL A 61 18.05 -1.26 -6.89
C VAL A 61 17.15 -0.10 -6.52
N PHE A 62 16.37 0.43 -7.47
CA PHE A 62 15.44 1.52 -7.21
C PHE A 62 14.41 1.19 -6.13
N PHE A 63 13.75 0.03 -6.23
CA PHE A 63 12.74 -0.38 -5.24
C PHE A 63 13.36 -0.68 -3.87
N HIS A 64 14.55 -1.28 -3.84
CA HIS A 64 15.26 -1.49 -2.58
C HIS A 64 15.62 -0.16 -1.89
N LEU A 65 16.13 0.82 -2.64
CA LEU A 65 16.39 2.16 -2.10
C LEU A 65 15.13 2.85 -1.60
N LEU A 66 13.99 2.65 -2.27
CA LEU A 66 12.70 3.16 -1.85
C LEU A 66 12.25 2.51 -0.53
N ASP A 67 12.35 1.18 -0.42
CA ASP A 67 11.97 0.46 0.80
C ASP A 67 12.87 0.86 1.98
N LEU A 68 14.18 1.00 1.75
CA LEU A 68 15.15 1.50 2.73
C LEU A 68 14.79 2.93 3.19
N SER A 69 14.40 3.80 2.26
CA SER A 69 13.97 5.16 2.56
C SER A 69 12.71 5.17 3.44
N ILE A 70 11.74 4.30 3.15
CA ILE A 70 10.53 4.16 3.97
C ILE A 70 10.87 3.68 5.39
N LEU A 71 11.77 2.69 5.52
CA LEU A 71 12.23 2.22 6.82
C LEU A 71 12.93 3.33 7.62
N ASN A 72 13.78 4.13 6.98
CA ASN A 72 14.43 5.27 7.62
C ASN A 72 13.41 6.31 8.12
N VAL A 73 12.40 6.64 7.31
CA VAL A 73 11.31 7.54 7.72
C VAL A 73 10.51 6.95 8.88
N HIS A 74 10.27 5.63 8.88
CA HIS A 74 9.60 4.94 9.99
C HIS A 74 10.37 5.07 11.31
N VAL A 75 11.70 4.90 11.28
CA VAL A 75 12.55 5.11 12.46
C VAL A 75 12.44 6.56 12.96
N ILE A 76 12.53 7.54 12.06
CA ILE A 76 12.37 8.96 12.41
C ILE A 76 10.99 9.25 13.00
N TYR A 77 9.93 8.67 12.42
CA TYR A 77 8.57 8.82 12.93
C TYR A 77 8.47 8.32 14.37
N LYS A 78 8.97 7.11 14.65
CA LYS A 78 9.00 6.54 16.01
C LYS A 78 9.76 7.43 16.99
N MET A 79 10.91 7.96 16.59
CA MET A 79 11.70 8.85 17.43
C MET A 79 11.00 10.18 17.73
N LYS A 80 10.19 10.70 16.80
CA LYS A 80 9.52 12.00 16.96
C LYS A 80 8.17 11.92 17.67
N THR A 81 7.39 10.86 17.43
CA THR A 81 6.05 10.71 18.03
C THR A 81 6.05 9.88 19.30
N GLY A 82 7.06 9.03 19.51
CA GLY A 82 7.07 8.03 20.58
C GLY A 82 6.10 6.86 20.33
N GLU A 83 5.37 6.86 19.21
CA GLU A 83 4.42 5.79 18.89
C GLU A 83 5.14 4.53 18.40
N ASN A 84 4.79 3.38 18.97
CA ASN A 84 5.36 2.10 18.55
C ASN A 84 4.48 1.39 17.52
N ILE A 85 4.41 1.94 16.30
CA ILE A 85 3.64 1.36 15.19
C ILE A 85 4.50 0.33 14.43
N PRO A 86 3.97 -0.87 14.09
CA PRO A 86 4.63 -1.81 13.19
C PRO A 86 4.88 -1.22 11.79
N LEU A 87 5.99 -1.63 11.14
CA LEU A 87 6.39 -1.08 9.83
C LEU A 87 5.30 -1.21 8.76
N LEU A 88 4.62 -2.36 8.69
CA LEU A 88 3.53 -2.59 7.74
C LEU A 88 2.36 -1.61 7.93
N GLN A 89 1.97 -1.34 9.18
CA GLN A 89 0.88 -0.41 9.47
C GLN A 89 1.26 1.02 9.10
N PHE A 90 2.52 1.40 9.36
CA PHE A 90 3.07 2.69 8.95
C PHE A 90 3.05 2.84 7.42
N GLN A 91 3.49 1.82 6.68
CA GLN A 91 3.44 1.83 5.21
C GLN A 91 2.02 1.99 4.66
N ILE A 92 1.05 1.28 5.21
CA ILE A 92 -0.35 1.41 4.79
C ILE A 92 -0.86 2.83 5.02
N LYS A 93 -0.53 3.45 6.17
CA LYS A 93 -0.88 4.84 6.46
C LYS A 93 -0.24 5.80 5.45
N LEU A 94 1.06 5.65 5.20
CA LEU A 94 1.81 6.45 4.22
C LEU A 94 1.20 6.33 2.82
N ILE A 95 0.87 5.12 2.37
CA ILE A 95 0.25 4.88 1.06
C ILE A 95 -1.11 5.59 0.97
N LYS A 96 -1.95 5.48 2.00
CA LYS A 96 -3.26 6.16 2.03
C LYS A 96 -3.09 7.67 1.91
N GLU A 97 -2.18 8.28 2.67
CA GLU A 97 -1.91 9.72 2.63
C GLU A 97 -1.39 10.18 1.27
N ILE A 98 -0.47 9.42 0.65
CA ILE A 98 0.04 9.71 -0.70
C ILE A 98 -1.11 9.64 -1.72
N VAL A 99 -1.92 8.58 -1.65
CA VAL A 99 -3.05 8.39 -2.55
C VAL A 99 -4.04 9.54 -2.39
N GLU A 100 -4.46 9.87 -1.16
CA GLU A 100 -5.39 10.97 -0.90
C GLU A 100 -4.86 12.32 -1.40
N LYS A 101 -3.57 12.61 -1.19
CA LYS A 101 -2.94 13.87 -1.60
C LYS A 101 -2.81 14.02 -3.11
N TYR A 102 -2.41 12.96 -3.81
CA TYR A 102 -2.09 13.00 -5.24
C TYR A 102 -3.16 12.42 -6.16
N GLN A 103 -4.24 11.84 -5.62
CA GLN A 103 -5.41 11.41 -6.39
C GLN A 103 -6.30 12.59 -6.82
N LYS A 104 -5.68 13.70 -7.23
CA LYS A 104 -6.37 14.72 -8.03
C LYS A 104 -6.72 14.07 -9.37
N PHE A 105 -8.02 14.04 -9.65
CA PHE A 105 -8.65 13.67 -10.91
C PHE A 105 -7.70 13.81 -12.10
N ARG A 106 -7.13 12.69 -12.60
CA ARG A 106 -6.84 12.63 -14.03
C ARG A 106 -8.22 12.79 -14.70
N PRO A 107 -8.48 13.85 -15.49
CA PRO A 107 -9.57 13.80 -16.43
C PRO A 107 -9.24 12.60 -17.30
N ARG A 108 -10.04 11.55 -17.15
CA ARG A 108 -9.77 10.28 -17.79
C ARG A 108 -9.85 10.53 -19.28
N ALA A 109 -8.69 10.65 -19.94
CA ALA A 109 -8.62 10.59 -21.39
C ALA A 109 -9.45 9.38 -21.81
N SER A 110 -10.43 9.67 -22.65
CA SER A 110 -11.52 8.80 -23.09
C SER A 110 -10.98 7.56 -23.81
N SER A 111 -10.40 6.59 -23.08
CA SER A 111 -9.95 5.31 -23.66
C SER A 111 -9.41 4.35 -22.59
N SER A 112 -10.27 3.82 -21.72
CA SER A 112 -10.11 2.44 -21.25
C SER A 112 -11.42 1.93 -20.65
N LYS A 113 -12.04 0.99 -21.37
CA LYS A 113 -13.35 0.40 -21.11
C LYS A 113 -13.35 -0.64 -19.97
N ASN A 114 -12.25 -0.88 -19.27
CA ASN A 114 -12.14 -2.00 -18.33
C ASN A 114 -11.57 -1.61 -16.95
N ILE A 115 -12.12 -0.56 -16.31
CA ILE A 115 -11.91 -0.45 -14.85
C ILE A 115 -12.90 -1.39 -14.19
N GLY A 116 -12.34 -2.41 -13.54
CA GLY A 116 -13.07 -3.44 -12.82
C GLY A 116 -14.21 -2.86 -12.01
N HIS A 117 -15.36 -3.52 -12.12
CA HIS A 117 -16.66 -3.16 -11.58
C HIS A 117 -16.73 -3.01 -10.04
N ASP A 118 -15.60 -2.95 -9.35
CA ASP A 118 -15.47 -3.13 -7.90
C ASP A 118 -14.30 -2.32 -7.29
N ALA A 119 -14.08 -1.09 -7.75
CA ALA A 119 -13.13 -0.19 -7.09
C ALA A 119 -13.60 0.11 -5.65
N PRO A 120 -12.71 0.01 -4.63
CA PRO A 120 -13.09 0.12 -3.21
C PRO A 120 -13.75 1.47 -2.87
N MET A 121 -13.41 2.54 -3.60
CA MET A 121 -13.98 3.87 -3.45
C MET A 121 -15.48 3.95 -3.76
N ARG A 122 -16.07 2.93 -4.40
CA ARG A 122 -17.52 2.91 -4.67
C ARG A 122 -18.36 2.86 -3.39
N LEU A 123 -17.81 2.31 -2.30
CA LEU A 123 -18.50 2.08 -1.02
C LEU A 123 -18.27 3.19 0.02
N VAL A 124 -17.26 4.05 -0.19
CA VAL A 124 -16.77 4.98 0.84
C VAL A 124 -17.01 6.45 0.46
N ALA A 125 -17.05 6.76 -0.84
CA ALA A 125 -17.22 8.14 -1.29
C ALA A 125 -18.70 8.57 -1.41
N ARG A 126 -18.95 9.88 -1.35
CA ARG A 126 -20.26 10.47 -1.69
C ARG A 126 -20.43 10.49 -3.21
N HIS A 127 -21.36 9.68 -3.71
CA HIS A 127 -21.65 9.56 -5.14
C HIS A 127 -22.93 10.31 -5.48
N PHE A 128 -22.89 11.10 -6.56
CA PHE A 128 -24.05 11.84 -7.05
C PHE A 128 -24.43 11.41 -8.47
N PRO A 129 -25.73 11.23 -8.77
CA PRO A 129 -26.20 10.98 -10.12
C PRO A 129 -25.87 12.14 -11.06
N SER A 130 -25.52 11.82 -12.29
CA SER A 130 -25.28 12.76 -13.38
C SER A 130 -25.83 12.18 -14.68
N HIS A 131 -26.04 13.01 -15.71
CA HIS A 131 -26.47 12.51 -17.00
C HIS A 131 -25.32 11.88 -17.79
N VAL A 132 -25.64 10.86 -18.60
CA VAL A 132 -24.72 10.35 -19.63
C VAL A 132 -24.44 11.44 -20.67
N GLU A 133 -23.28 11.38 -21.32
CA GLU A 133 -22.93 12.34 -22.37
C GLU A 133 -23.97 12.35 -23.50
N LYS A 134 -24.30 13.55 -23.97
CA LYS A 134 -25.09 13.73 -25.19
C LYS A 134 -24.25 13.26 -26.37
N ASN A 135 -24.88 12.56 -27.30
CA ASN A 135 -24.22 12.26 -28.57
C ASN A 135 -24.34 13.48 -29.48
N GLU A 136 -23.21 14.11 -29.80
CA GLU A 136 -23.12 15.35 -30.58
C GLU A 136 -23.86 15.25 -31.92
N LYS A 137 -23.83 14.07 -32.57
CA LYS A 137 -24.46 13.85 -33.89
C LYS A 137 -25.99 13.79 -33.86
N LYS A 138 -26.60 13.45 -32.72
CA LYS A 138 -28.06 13.24 -32.59
C LYS A 138 -28.71 14.15 -31.55
N ASN A 139 -27.92 15.03 -30.93
CA ASN A 139 -28.31 15.95 -29.84
C ASN A 139 -29.19 15.30 -28.75
N LYS A 140 -29.02 13.99 -28.50
CA LYS A 140 -29.85 13.20 -27.60
C LYS A 140 -28.98 12.47 -26.58
N LEU A 141 -29.47 12.39 -25.35
CA LEU A 141 -28.87 11.54 -24.30
C LEU A 141 -28.97 10.08 -24.72
N MET A 142 -27.84 9.42 -24.93
CA MET A 142 -27.83 8.00 -25.25
C MET A 142 -28.01 7.18 -23.98
N ALA A 143 -29.22 6.67 -23.76
CA ALA A 143 -29.47 5.75 -22.67
C ALA A 143 -28.52 4.55 -22.77
N LYS A 144 -27.84 4.23 -21.66
CA LYS A 144 -26.93 3.09 -21.56
C LYS A 144 -27.55 2.02 -20.69
N ARG A 145 -27.19 0.75 -20.89
CA ARG A 145 -27.69 -0.34 -20.04
C ARG A 145 -27.18 -0.20 -18.61
N CYS A 146 -28.08 -0.31 -17.64
CA CYS A 146 -27.72 -0.28 -16.23
C CYS A 146 -26.87 -1.49 -15.85
N VAL A 147 -25.74 -1.26 -15.16
CA VAL A 147 -24.79 -2.32 -14.77
C VAL A 147 -25.43 -3.32 -13.80
N VAL A 148 -26.16 -2.83 -12.80
CA VAL A 148 -26.83 -3.68 -11.79
C VAL A 148 -27.93 -4.51 -12.45
N CYS A 149 -28.78 -3.90 -13.27
CA CYS A 149 -29.85 -4.63 -13.96
C CYS A 149 -29.30 -5.70 -14.91
N ARG A 150 -28.23 -5.39 -15.65
CA ARG A 150 -27.56 -6.35 -16.53
C ARG A 150 -27.08 -7.59 -15.77
N LYS A 151 -26.56 -7.41 -14.55
CA LYS A 151 -26.10 -8.51 -13.68
C LYS A 151 -27.26 -9.41 -13.23
N HIS A 152 -28.42 -8.82 -12.97
CA HIS A 152 -29.67 -9.54 -12.67
C HIS A 152 -30.41 -10.04 -13.91
N LYS A 153 -29.78 -10.03 -15.10
CA LYS A 153 -30.39 -10.41 -16.39
C LYS A 153 -31.65 -9.59 -16.76
N ILE A 154 -31.83 -8.41 -16.18
CA ILE A 154 -32.92 -7.48 -16.48
C ILE A 154 -32.44 -6.47 -17.52
N ARG A 155 -33.16 -6.37 -18.65
CA ARG A 155 -32.88 -5.34 -19.65
C ARG A 155 -33.51 -4.00 -19.23
N LYS A 156 -32.69 -3.11 -18.68
CA LYS A 156 -33.06 -1.71 -18.41
C LYS A 156 -31.99 -0.74 -18.88
N GLU A 157 -32.41 0.34 -19.50
CA GLU A 157 -31.56 1.43 -19.97
C GLU A 157 -31.79 2.68 -19.11
N THR A 158 -30.75 3.48 -18.93
CA THR A 158 -30.75 4.66 -18.06
C THR A 158 -29.99 5.80 -18.74
N THR A 159 -30.50 7.01 -18.61
CA THR A 159 -29.83 8.26 -19.00
C THR A 159 -28.96 8.83 -17.87
N TYR A 160 -28.86 8.11 -16.75
CA TYR A 160 -28.10 8.52 -15.57
C TYR A 160 -26.86 7.64 -15.37
N LYS A 161 -25.78 8.25 -14.92
CA LYS A 161 -24.51 7.63 -14.54
C LYS A 161 -23.99 8.24 -13.24
N CYS A 162 -23.21 7.49 -12.48
CA CYS A 162 -22.40 8.09 -11.41
C CYS A 162 -21.23 8.85 -12.05
N ALA A 163 -21.06 10.14 -11.72
CA ALA A 163 -20.00 10.97 -12.30
C ALA A 163 -18.59 10.48 -11.92
N GLN A 164 -18.42 10.04 -10.67
CA GLN A 164 -17.14 9.60 -10.12
C GLN A 164 -16.75 8.20 -10.60
N CYS A 165 -17.71 7.26 -10.61
CA CYS A 165 -17.47 5.89 -11.07
C CYS A 165 -17.61 5.70 -12.59
N ASN A 166 -18.21 6.67 -13.28
CA ASN A 166 -18.53 6.65 -14.72
C ASN A 166 -19.31 5.39 -15.16
N VAL A 167 -20.22 4.91 -14.30
CA VAL A 167 -21.06 3.72 -14.56
C VAL A 167 -22.53 4.11 -14.74
N PRO A 168 -23.23 3.57 -15.75
CA PRO A 168 -24.65 3.81 -15.94
C PRO A 168 -25.48 3.02 -14.91
N LEU A 169 -26.32 3.74 -14.14
CA LEU A 169 -27.15 3.18 -13.07
C LEU A 169 -28.57 3.78 -13.13
N CYS A 170 -29.58 2.99 -12.78
CA CYS A 170 -30.92 3.52 -12.55
C CYS A 170 -30.92 4.36 -11.26
N ILE A 171 -31.55 5.55 -11.28
CA ILE A 171 -31.49 6.53 -10.17
C ILE A 171 -31.90 5.94 -8.82
N LEU A 172 -32.96 5.14 -8.80
CA LEU A 172 -33.53 4.63 -7.55
C LEU A 172 -32.71 3.46 -7.00
N LYS A 173 -33.23 2.24 -7.11
CA LYS A 173 -32.70 1.06 -6.42
C LYS A 173 -31.29 0.65 -6.85
N CYS A 174 -30.86 0.98 -8.07
CA CYS A 174 -29.56 0.53 -8.58
C CYS A 174 -28.41 1.44 -8.17
N PHE A 175 -28.66 2.75 -8.04
CA PHE A 175 -27.65 3.71 -7.61
C PHE A 175 -27.22 3.42 -6.17
N GLU A 176 -28.20 3.29 -5.28
CA GLU A 176 -27.96 2.96 -3.87
C GLU A 176 -27.26 1.61 -3.73
N LYS A 177 -27.80 0.53 -4.30
CA LYS A 177 -27.20 -0.82 -4.19
C LYS A 177 -25.76 -0.88 -4.68
N TYR A 178 -25.45 -0.19 -5.78
CA TYR A 178 -24.09 -0.15 -6.32
C TYR A 178 -23.09 0.57 -5.40
N HIS A 179 -23.56 1.51 -4.59
CA HIS A 179 -22.71 2.31 -3.70
C HIS A 179 -22.75 1.87 -2.23
N THR A 180 -23.69 1.00 -1.82
CA THR A 180 -23.81 0.53 -0.44
C THR A 180 -23.45 -0.95 -0.25
N GLN A 181 -23.60 -1.81 -1.27
CA GLN A 181 -23.48 -3.26 -1.11
C GLN A 181 -22.22 -3.83 -1.75
N LYS A 182 -21.44 -4.63 -1.02
CA LYS A 182 -20.26 -5.35 -1.57
C LYS A 182 -20.65 -6.32 -2.69
N LYS A 183 -21.83 -6.94 -2.61
CA LYS A 183 -22.44 -7.75 -3.67
C LYS A 183 -23.78 -7.12 -4.07
N TYR A 184 -23.90 -6.72 -5.33
CA TYR A 184 -25.10 -6.13 -5.94
C TYR A 184 -25.57 -6.92 -7.15
#